data_AF-A0A527ZEE7-F1
#
_entry.id   AF-A0A527ZEE7-F1
#
_cell.length_a   1.000
_cell.length_b   1.000
_cell.length_c   1.000
_cell.angle_alpha   90.00
_cell.angle_beta   90.00
_cell.angle_gamma   90.00
#
_symmetry.space_group_name_H-M   'P 1'
#
loop_
_entity.id
_entity.type
_entity.pdbx_description
1 polymer ?
#
loop_
_entity_poly.entity_id
_entity_poly.type
_entity_poly.pdbx_seq_one_letter_code
_entity_poly.pdbx_strand_id
1 'polypeptide(L)'
;ADGSIFTGRQAVANKLVDAVGGETEAIDWLATKGVDAKLKVVEWKDAESGGFLFSKAMARTVGSALGLPDYGGDIIHELGADRLFLDGLVSVWHP
;
A
#
# COMPACT_ATOMS: atom_id res chain seq x y z
N ALA A 1 14.78 8.27 23.95
CA ALA A 1 13.90 7.12 24.14
C ALA A 1 14.76 5.86 24.22
N ASP A 2 14.41 4.91 25.08
CA ASP A 2 15.20 3.71 25.43
C ASP A 2 14.71 2.43 24.71
N GLY A 3 13.72 2.54 23.84
CA GLY A 3 13.14 1.41 23.10
C GLY A 3 12.04 0.65 23.85
N SER A 4 11.60 1.14 25.01
CA SER A 4 10.52 0.52 25.78
C SER A 4 9.18 0.50 25.04
N ILE A 5 8.44 -0.60 25.17
CA ILE A 5 7.09 -0.77 24.63
C ILE A 5 6.06 -0.35 25.69
N PHE A 6 5.05 0.40 25.27
CA PHE A 6 3.98 0.91 26.15
C PHE A 6 2.60 0.50 25.64
N THR A 7 1.70 0.22 26.56
CA THR A 7 0.26 0.12 26.26
C THR A 7 -0.33 1.52 25.99
N GLY A 8 -1.47 1.60 25.32
CA GLY A 8 -2.12 2.89 25.01
C GLY A 8 -2.35 3.80 26.22
N ARG A 9 -2.80 3.23 27.36
CA ARG A 9 -2.98 4.00 28.61
C ARG A 9 -1.67 4.56 29.16
N GLN A 10 -0.60 3.78 29.09
CA GLN A 10 0.74 4.24 29.49
C GLN A 10 1.27 5.31 28.53
N ALA A 11 1.01 5.17 27.24
CA ALA A 11 1.40 6.15 26.23
C ALA A 11 0.73 7.51 26.47
N VAL A 12 -0.56 7.56 26.84
CA VAL A 12 -1.25 8.82 27.22
C VAL A 12 -0.62 9.43 28.48
N ALA A 13 -0.39 8.64 29.53
CA ALA A 13 0.22 9.13 30.78
C ALA A 13 1.63 9.71 30.54
N ASN A 14 2.39 9.08 29.64
CA ASN A 14 3.72 9.52 29.23
C ASN A 14 3.69 10.59 28.12
N LYS A 15 2.51 11.05 27.69
CA LYS A 15 2.30 12.04 26.62
C LYS A 15 2.95 11.65 25.29
N LEU A 16 3.00 10.36 24.99
CA LEU A 16 3.49 9.81 23.73
C LEU A 16 2.40 9.83 22.63
N VAL A 17 1.14 9.84 23.04
CA VAL A 17 -0.04 9.99 22.19
C VAL A 17 -1.03 10.94 22.86
N ASP A 18 -1.89 11.57 22.08
CA ASP A 18 -2.87 12.53 22.61
C ASP A 18 -4.05 11.84 23.31
N ALA A 19 -4.53 10.71 22.77
CA ALA A 19 -5.68 9.98 23.28
C ALA A 19 -5.66 8.50 22.85
N VAL A 20 -6.55 7.69 23.42
CA VAL A 20 -6.80 6.30 23.02
C VAL A 20 -8.27 6.19 22.62
N GLY A 21 -8.54 5.62 21.46
CA GLY A 21 -9.88 5.42 20.91
C GLY A 21 -9.85 4.49 19.68
N GLY A 22 -11.03 4.17 19.16
CA GLY A 22 -11.20 3.43 17.91
C GLY A 22 -11.38 4.37 16.72
N GLU A 23 -11.96 3.83 15.64
CA GLU A 23 -12.20 4.57 14.40
C GLU A 23 -13.18 5.73 14.59
N THR A 24 -14.24 5.54 15.39
CA THR A 24 -15.24 6.58 15.64
C THR A 24 -14.62 7.80 16.32
N GLU A 25 -13.81 7.60 17.37
CA GLU A 25 -13.11 8.69 18.05
C GLU A 25 -12.11 9.40 17.13
N ALA A 26 -11.47 8.65 16.22
CA ALA A 26 -10.58 9.22 15.22
C ALA A 26 -11.33 10.09 14.21
N ILE A 27 -12.50 9.66 13.73
CA ILE A 27 -13.37 10.44 12.83
C ILE A 27 -13.86 11.71 13.55
N ASP A 28 -14.33 11.60 14.79
CA ASP A 28 -14.78 12.74 15.58
C ASP A 28 -13.65 13.75 15.80
N TRP A 29 -12.42 13.27 16.06
CA TRP A 29 -11.25 14.14 16.16
C TRP A 29 -10.96 14.85 14.84
N LEU A 30 -11.00 14.15 13.70
CA LEU A 30 -10.82 14.74 12.37
C LEU A 30 -11.90 15.80 12.07
N ALA A 31 -13.12 15.61 12.56
CA ALA A 31 -14.18 16.61 12.45
C ALA A 31 -13.83 17.92 13.15
N THR A 32 -13.15 17.86 14.30
CA THR A 32 -12.62 19.07 14.97
C THR A 32 -11.53 19.77 14.16
N LYS A 33 -10.90 19.07 13.21
CA LYS A 33 -9.89 19.61 12.29
C LYS A 33 -10.46 20.09 10.95
N GLY A 34 -11.79 20.09 10.79
CA GLY A 34 -12.47 20.58 9.60
C GLY A 34 -12.69 19.52 8.51
N VAL A 35 -12.50 18.24 8.81
CA VAL A 35 -12.84 17.13 7.91
C VAL A 35 -14.31 16.75 8.12
N ASP A 36 -15.11 16.57 7.07
CA ASP A 36 -16.50 16.17 7.25
C ASP A 36 -16.58 14.71 7.76
N ALA A 37 -17.22 14.51 8.92
CA ALA A 37 -17.41 13.22 9.57
C ALA A 37 -18.22 12.21 8.73
N LYS A 38 -18.96 12.69 7.71
CA LYS A 38 -19.75 11.85 6.80
C LYS A 38 -18.96 11.33 5.60
N LEU A 39 -17.69 11.72 5.46
CA LEU A 39 -16.84 11.21 4.40
C LEU A 39 -16.67 9.70 4.52
N LYS A 40 -16.61 9.04 3.37
CA LYS A 40 -16.40 7.61 3.31
C LYS A 40 -14.96 7.28 3.73
N VAL A 41 -14.81 6.45 4.75
CA VAL A 41 -13.53 5.83 5.12
C VAL A 41 -13.17 4.77 4.07
N VAL A 42 -11.98 4.86 3.50
CA VAL A 42 -11.46 3.91 2.51
C VAL A 42 -10.21 3.26 3.07
N GLU A 43 -10.31 1.97 3.36
CA GLU A 43 -9.16 1.14 3.75
C GLU A 43 -8.38 0.75 2.49
N TRP A 44 -7.11 1.15 2.42
CA TRP A 44 -6.21 0.72 1.36
C TRP A 44 -5.46 -0.53 1.82
N LYS A 45 -5.64 -1.63 1.09
CA LYS A 45 -4.87 -2.88 1.27
C LYS A 45 -4.00 -3.10 0.05
N ASP A 46 -2.83 -3.69 0.27
CA ASP A 46 -1.99 -4.16 -0.82
C ASP A 46 -2.76 -5.17 -1.65
N ALA A 47 -2.71 -5.02 -2.97
CA ALA A 47 -3.29 -5.99 -3.88
C ALA A 47 -2.54 -7.31 -3.74
N GLU A 48 -3.23 -8.39 -3.40
CA GLU A 48 -2.63 -9.72 -3.41
C GLU A 48 -2.08 -10.03 -4.81
N SER A 49 -0.78 -10.30 -4.90
CA SER A 49 -0.06 -10.53 -6.16
C SER A 49 -0.39 -11.88 -6.84
N GLY A 50 -1.43 -12.58 -6.40
CA GLY A 50 -1.78 -13.94 -6.82
C GLY A 50 -2.08 -14.09 -8.32
N GLY A 51 -2.49 -13.02 -9.01
CA GLY A 51 -2.80 -13.04 -10.44
C GLY A 51 -1.58 -13.17 -11.36
N PHE A 52 -0.40 -12.76 -10.90
CA PHE A 52 0.81 -12.67 -11.74
C PHE A 52 1.35 -14.04 -12.18
N LEU A 53 1.20 -15.06 -11.33
CA LEU A 53 1.65 -16.42 -11.65
C LEU A 53 0.73 -17.09 -12.67
N PHE A 54 -0.59 -16.89 -12.51
CA PHE A 54 -1.58 -17.43 -13.44
C PHE A 54 -1.49 -16.76 -14.82
N SER A 55 -1.36 -15.43 -14.85
CA SER A 55 -1.19 -14.68 -16.11
C SER A 55 0.08 -15.09 -16.85
N LYS A 56 1.19 -15.33 -16.12
CA LYS A 56 2.43 -15.86 -16.70
C LYS A 56 2.26 -17.26 -17.27
N ALA A 57 1.59 -18.16 -16.56
CA ALA A 57 1.33 -19.52 -17.03
C ALA A 57 0.49 -19.51 -18.32
N MET A 58 -0.59 -18.73 -18.35
CA MET A 58 -1.45 -18.61 -19.52
C MET A 58 -0.74 -17.97 -20.72
N ALA A 59 0.03 -16.90 -20.50
CA ALA A 59 0.83 -16.27 -21.55
C ALA A 59 1.86 -17.24 -22.15
N ARG A 60 2.47 -18.09 -21.32
CA ARG A 60 3.41 -19.12 -21.77
C ARG A 60 2.72 -20.19 -22.63
N THR A 61 1.55 -20.66 -22.22
CA THR A 61 0.77 -21.65 -22.98
C THR A 61 0.29 -21.12 -24.32
N VAL A 62 -0.17 -19.86 -24.37
CA VAL A 62 -0.58 -19.23 -25.63
C VAL A 62 0.62 -18.95 -26.52
N GLY A 63 1.72 -18.46 -25.94
CA GLY A 63 2.96 -18.20 -26.67
C GLY A 63 3.54 -19.44 -27.33
N SER A 64 3.61 -20.56 -26.60
CA SER A 64 4.12 -21.82 -27.16
C SER A 64 3.22 -22.38 -28.26
N ALA A 65 1.89 -22.25 -28.15
CA ALA A 65 0.96 -22.64 -29.20
C ALA A 65 1.12 -21.82 -30.50
N LEU A 66 1.56 -20.56 -30.37
CA LEU A 66 1.84 -19.66 -31.51
C LEU A 66 3.30 -19.76 -32.00
N GLY A 67 4.11 -20.66 -31.43
CA GLY A 67 5.51 -20.85 -31.81
C GLY A 67 6.45 -19.74 -31.32
N LEU A 68 6.01 -18.91 -30.37
CA LEU A 68 6.86 -17.92 -29.72
C LEU A 68 7.79 -18.64 -28.72
N PRO A 69 9.12 -18.40 -28.79
CA PRO A 69 10.04 -18.99 -27.85
C PRO A 69 9.84 -18.39 -26.44
N ASP A 70 10.18 -19.15 -25.39
CA ASP A 70 9.97 -18.80 -23.97
C ASP A 70 10.65 -17.49 -23.50
N TYR A 71 11.41 -16.82 -24.36
CA TYR A 71 12.16 -15.58 -24.09
C TYR A 71 11.32 -14.29 -24.11
N GLY A 72 9.98 -14.38 -24.27
CA GLY A 72 9.10 -13.19 -24.33
C GLY A 72 9.12 -12.31 -23.07
N GLY A 73 9.63 -12.82 -21.93
CA GLY A 73 9.81 -12.04 -20.70
C GLY A 73 10.96 -11.03 -20.75
N ASP A 74 12.04 -11.33 -21.49
CA ASP A 74 13.21 -10.44 -21.57
C ASP A 74 12.90 -9.17 -22.36
N ILE A 75 12.08 -9.28 -23.41
CA ILE A 75 11.69 -8.14 -24.26
C ILE A 75 10.90 -7.09 -23.47
N ILE A 76 10.08 -7.49 -22.49
CA ILE A 76 9.30 -6.56 -21.65
C ILE A 76 10.20 -5.81 -20.65
N HIS A 77 11.24 -6.47 -20.12
CA HIS A 77 12.26 -5.81 -19.31
C HIS A 77 13.10 -4.83 -20.14
N GLU A 78 13.44 -5.20 -21.39
CA GLU A 78 14.24 -4.37 -22.29
C GLU A 78 13.46 -3.15 -22.84
N LEU A 79 12.14 -3.26 -22.99
CA LEU A 79 11.25 -2.18 -23.44
C LEU A 79 10.85 -1.17 -22.34
N GLY A 80 11.41 -1.29 -21.14
CA GLY A 80 11.36 -0.20 -20.14
C GLY A 80 10.19 -0.25 -19.17
N ALA A 81 9.72 -1.44 -18.80
CA ALA A 81 8.78 -1.60 -17.68
C ALA A 81 9.27 -0.88 -16.41
N ASP A 82 10.58 -0.91 -16.12
CA ASP A 82 11.17 -0.22 -14.95
C ASP A 82 11.06 1.32 -15.03
N ARG A 83 10.85 1.91 -16.21
CA ARG A 83 10.68 3.38 -16.38
C ARG A 83 9.24 3.86 -16.31
N LEU A 84 8.26 2.97 -16.48
CA LEU A 84 6.83 3.31 -16.40
C LEU A 84 6.30 3.33 -14.95
N PHE A 85 7.01 2.71 -14.00
CA PHE A 85 6.60 2.64 -12.59
C PHE A 85 7.20 3.73 -11.68
N LEU A 86 8.07 4.61 -12.18
CA LEU A 86 8.90 5.47 -11.31
C LEU A 86 8.37 6.88 -10.99
N ASP A 87 7.27 7.37 -11.56
CA ASP A 87 6.83 8.77 -11.32
C ASP A 87 5.38 8.91 -10.81
N GLY A 88 4.93 7.97 -9.96
CA GLY A 88 3.64 8.07 -9.28
C GLY A 88 3.76 8.54 -7.83
N LEU A 89 3.91 9.86 -7.60
CA LEU A 89 3.60 10.57 -6.34
C LEU A 89 3.80 9.79 -5.02
N VAL A 90 5.05 9.60 -4.60
CA VAL A 90 5.35 9.22 -3.20
C VAL A 90 5.78 10.48 -2.44
N SER A 91 4.86 11.08 -1.70
CA SER A 91 5.22 12.12 -0.71
C SER A 91 5.61 11.46 0.60
N VAL A 92 6.91 11.36 0.88
CA VAL A 92 7.43 10.97 2.20
C VAL A 92 7.38 12.19 3.11
N TRP A 93 6.70 12.08 4.27
CA TRP A 93 6.75 13.11 5.32
C TRP A 93 8.15 13.14 5.92
N HIS A 94 8.82 14.30 5.86
CA HIS A 94 10.05 14.55 6.60
C HIS A 94 9.72 15.38 7.85
N PRO A 95 10.25 15.01 9.02
CA PRO A 95 10.04 15.72 10.29
C PRO A 95 10.64 17.14 10.32
#